data_AF-A0AAD6ERT2-F1
#
_entry.id   AF-A0AAD6ERT2-F1
#
_cell.length_a   1.000
_cell.length_b   1.000
_cell.length_c   1.000
_cell.angle_alpha   90.00
_cell.angle_beta   90.00
_cell.angle_gamma   90.00
#
_symmetry.space_group_name_H-M   'P 1'
#
loop_
_entity.id
_entity.type
_entity.pdbx_description
1 polymer ?
#
loop_
_entity_poly.entity_id
_entity_poly.type
_entity_poly.pdbx_seq_one_letter_code
_entity_poly.pdbx_strand_id
1 'polypeptide(L)'
;MGGSASSPSTNQGKDDDLADLIHRFIDSLADYSDLLPFSVDRQKLRSYTTLAALAITLILAWKILRSPPQETQRRQRRRATPPSSSGTTGRTSSSANPSTDICSSSGDSRAQDAINHFFQPVNLTLEQIVRHKLNEGRKVTCRLLGVVLEETTPEELQEKVTVRSSVLEVLHEIAKFCDVYLMERILDDESGERVLSALSEAGVFTSGGLMKEKVLFCGTENGRISFVRQLEPDWHIDSNSEIIQQLARFIKYELHISPERVERMATNVYSSTSLENFFGGLDQR
;
A
#
# COMPACT_ATOMS: atom_id res chain seq x y z
N MET A 1 75.58 -35.68 2.37
CA MET A 1 75.61 -34.21 2.26
C MET A 1 74.72 -33.80 1.10
N GLY A 2 73.86 -32.79 1.32
CA GLY A 2 72.87 -32.27 0.37
C GLY A 2 71.49 -32.89 0.57
N GLY A 3 70.41 -32.19 0.87
CA GLY A 3 70.15 -30.77 1.08
C GLY A 3 68.64 -30.59 0.98
N SER A 4 67.94 -30.33 2.09
CA SER A 4 66.50 -30.04 2.09
C SER A 4 66.28 -28.55 1.87
N ALA A 5 65.68 -28.18 0.74
CA ALA A 5 65.19 -26.83 0.50
C ALA A 5 63.80 -26.67 1.14
N SER A 6 63.70 -25.81 2.16
CA SER A 6 62.43 -25.26 2.64
C SER A 6 62.22 -23.88 2.02
N SER A 7 61.19 -23.75 1.19
CA SER A 7 60.67 -22.50 0.65
C SER A 7 60.00 -21.65 1.74
N PRO A 8 60.11 -20.31 1.72
CA PRO A 8 59.46 -19.46 2.70
C PRO A 8 57.98 -19.23 2.36
N SER A 9 57.22 -19.11 3.44
CA SER A 9 55.79 -18.86 3.57
C SER A 9 55.36 -17.53 2.94
N THR A 10 54.58 -17.61 1.85
CA THR A 10 53.95 -16.48 1.14
C THR A 10 52.59 -16.05 1.72
N ASN A 11 52.14 -16.64 2.83
CA ASN A 11 50.84 -16.32 3.45
C ASN A 11 50.90 -15.23 4.53
N GLN A 12 52.05 -15.02 5.18
CA GLN A 12 52.14 -14.09 6.32
C GLN A 12 51.90 -12.63 5.90
N GLY A 13 52.49 -12.19 4.79
CA GLY A 13 52.38 -10.79 4.35
C GLY A 13 50.99 -10.37 3.88
N LYS A 14 50.16 -11.30 3.40
CA LYS A 14 48.78 -11.00 2.97
C LYS A 14 47.84 -10.78 4.15
N ASP A 15 48.08 -11.49 5.25
CA ASP A 15 47.30 -11.35 6.48
C ASP A 15 47.62 -10.03 7.18
N ASP A 16 48.90 -9.62 7.15
CA ASP A 16 49.35 -8.33 7.69
C ASP A 16 48.81 -7.14 6.86
N ASP A 17 48.87 -7.23 5.52
CA ASP A 17 48.30 -6.21 4.62
C ASP A 17 46.77 -6.07 4.78
N LEU A 18 46.08 -7.19 5.00
CA LEU A 18 44.65 -7.22 5.27
C LEU A 18 44.32 -6.60 6.62
N ALA A 19 45.11 -6.89 7.66
CA ALA A 19 44.95 -6.32 8.98
C ALA A 19 45.12 -4.79 8.94
N ASP A 20 46.15 -4.30 8.23
CA ASP A 20 46.40 -2.87 8.05
C ASP A 20 45.27 -2.16 7.27
N LEU A 21 44.70 -2.83 6.26
CA LEU A 21 43.55 -2.31 5.51
C LEU A 21 42.30 -2.22 6.40
N ILE A 22 42.07 -3.23 7.24
CA ILE A 22 40.97 -3.25 8.22
C ILE A 22 41.16 -2.13 9.25
N HIS A 23 42.39 -1.92 9.73
CA HIS A 23 42.70 -0.85 10.67
C HIS A 23 42.42 0.53 10.07
N ARG A 24 42.88 0.81 8.84
CA ARG A 24 42.60 2.07 8.15
C ARG A 24 41.10 2.29 7.90
N PHE A 25 40.36 1.22 7.61
CA PHE A 25 38.92 1.31 7.39
C PHE A 25 38.15 1.60 8.68
N ILE A 26 38.54 0.98 9.81
CA ILE A 26 37.97 1.25 11.13
C ILE A 26 38.25 2.69 11.57
N ASP A 27 39.47 3.18 11.36
CA ASP A 27 39.83 4.55 11.73
C ASP A 27 39.06 5.57 10.88
N SER A 28 38.86 5.30 9.58
CA SER A 28 38.00 6.12 8.74
C SER A 28 36.53 6.09 9.19
N LEU A 29 36.01 4.95 9.64
CA LEU A 29 34.64 4.84 10.16
C LEU A 29 34.45 5.57 11.50
N ALA A 30 35.49 5.62 12.33
CA ALA A 30 35.47 6.37 13.58
C ALA A 30 35.32 7.88 13.33
N ASP A 31 36.02 8.42 12.33
CA ASP A 31 35.89 9.84 11.93
C ASP A 31 34.48 10.21 11.42
N TYR A 32 33.74 9.23 10.87
CA TYR A 32 32.33 9.42 10.46
C TYR A 32 31.31 9.07 11.55
N SER A 33 31.75 8.48 12.67
CA SER A 33 30.85 8.04 13.74
C SER A 33 30.21 9.21 14.50
N ASP A 34 30.85 10.39 14.51
CA ASP A 34 30.30 11.63 15.09
C ASP A 34 29.09 12.18 14.31
N LEU A 35 28.82 11.66 13.11
CA LEU A 35 27.67 12.02 12.26
C LEU A 35 26.53 11.00 12.36
N LEU A 36 26.71 9.89 13.09
CA LEU A 36 25.73 8.81 13.19
C LEU A 36 25.04 8.83 14.57
N PRO A 37 23.70 8.75 14.64
CA PRO A 37 22.96 8.82 15.90
C PRO A 37 23.05 7.53 16.75
N PHE A 38 23.97 6.61 16.43
CA PHE A 38 24.14 5.33 17.11
C PHE A 38 25.62 5.07 17.42
N SER A 39 25.89 4.58 18.63
CA SER A 39 27.24 4.22 19.06
C SER A 39 27.70 2.93 18.40
N VAL A 40 28.84 2.98 17.72
CA VAL A 40 29.43 1.82 17.04
C VAL A 40 30.43 1.14 17.96
N ASP A 41 30.10 -0.06 18.43
CA ASP A 41 30.96 -0.84 19.33
C ASP A 41 32.15 -1.45 18.57
N ARG A 42 33.34 -0.89 18.81
CA ARG A 42 34.61 -1.24 18.16
C ARG A 42 35.01 -2.71 18.35
N GLN A 43 34.54 -3.38 19.40
CA GLN A 43 34.79 -4.81 19.59
C GLN A 43 33.96 -5.69 18.65
N LYS A 44 32.73 -5.28 18.29
CA LYS A 44 31.85 -6.03 17.38
C LYS A 44 32.24 -5.90 15.91
N LEU A 45 32.94 -4.83 15.54
CA LEU A 45 33.49 -4.63 14.19
C LEU A 45 34.74 -5.48 13.87
N ARG A 46 35.41 -6.03 14.89
CA ARG A 46 36.58 -6.91 14.70
C ARG A 46 36.24 -8.35 14.35
N SER A 47 34.96 -8.73 14.39
CA SER A 47 34.54 -10.07 14.00
C SER A 47 34.53 -10.21 12.48
N TYR A 48 35.24 -11.20 11.94
CA TYR A 48 35.19 -11.52 10.51
C TYR A 48 33.76 -11.77 10.01
N THR A 49 32.87 -12.27 10.89
CA THR A 49 31.45 -12.51 10.55
C THR A 49 30.65 -11.24 10.38
N THR A 50 30.89 -10.19 11.17
CA THR A 50 30.18 -8.91 11.06
C THR A 50 30.68 -8.13 9.86
N LEU A 51 31.98 -8.17 9.58
CA LEU A 51 32.56 -7.60 8.38
C LEU A 51 32.00 -8.25 7.10
N ALA A 52 31.89 -9.59 7.09
CA ALA A 52 31.29 -10.32 5.98
C ALA A 52 29.81 -9.99 5.79
N ALA A 53 29.03 -9.92 6.88
CA ALA A 53 27.62 -9.55 6.81
C ALA A 53 27.43 -8.13 6.25
N LEU A 54 28.23 -7.16 6.72
CA LEU A 54 28.17 -5.77 6.28
C LEU A 54 28.57 -5.62 4.80
N ALA A 55 29.59 -6.36 4.35
CA ALA A 55 29.97 -6.42 2.94
C ALA A 55 28.85 -7.00 2.07
N ILE A 56 28.20 -8.08 2.50
CA ILE A 56 27.05 -8.67 1.78
C ILE A 56 25.89 -7.69 1.70
N THR A 57 25.56 -6.99 2.79
CA THR A 57 24.49 -5.99 2.82
C THR A 57 24.77 -4.83 1.86
N LEU A 58 26.01 -4.34 1.82
CA LEU A 58 26.42 -3.29 0.88
C LEU A 58 26.36 -3.76 -0.58
N ILE A 59 26.77 -5.00 -0.87
CA ILE A 59 26.69 -5.58 -2.22
C ILE A 59 25.22 -5.72 -2.65
N LEU A 60 24.34 -6.18 -1.77
CA LEU A 60 22.91 -6.31 -2.05
C LEU A 60 22.26 -4.94 -2.26
N ALA A 61 22.54 -3.97 -1.39
CA ALA A 61 22.05 -2.59 -1.53
C ALA A 61 22.53 -1.96 -2.84
N TRP A 62 23.81 -2.17 -3.20
CA TRP A 62 24.37 -1.68 -4.46
C TRP A 62 23.79 -2.37 -5.69
N LYS A 63 23.46 -3.66 -5.60
CA LYS A 63 22.82 -4.42 -6.68
C LYS A 63 21.36 -4.01 -6.90
N ILE A 64 20.65 -3.66 -5.82
CA ILE A 64 19.31 -3.08 -5.88
C ILE A 64 19.38 -1.67 -6.50
N LEU A 65 20.36 -0.85 -6.09
CA LEU A 65 20.54 0.50 -6.61
C LEU A 65 21.04 0.54 -8.08
N ARG A 66 21.67 -0.54 -8.56
CA ARG A 66 22.13 -0.69 -9.96
C ARG A 66 21.16 -1.43 -10.87
N SER A 67 20.00 -1.86 -10.38
CA SER A 67 18.97 -2.39 -11.27
C SER A 67 18.38 -1.21 -12.06
N PRO A 68 18.57 -1.13 -13.39
CA PRO A 68 18.05 -0.02 -14.16
C PRO A 68 16.52 -0.08 -14.17
N PRO A 69 15.82 1.07 -14.09
CA PRO A 69 14.43 1.14 -14.53
C PRO A 69 14.39 0.64 -15.97
N GLN A 70 13.45 -0.23 -16.29
CA GLN A 70 13.19 -0.67 -17.65
C GLN A 70 12.64 0.53 -18.46
N GLU A 71 13.54 1.39 -18.93
CA GLU A 71 13.24 2.46 -19.88
C GLU A 71 12.82 1.82 -21.21
N THR A 72 11.53 1.94 -21.51
CA THR A 72 11.01 1.69 -22.85
C THR A 72 11.58 2.76 -23.79
N GLN A 73 12.22 2.30 -24.86
CA GLN A 73 12.99 3.09 -25.81
C GLN A 73 12.28 4.37 -26.31
N ARG A 74 13.01 5.48 -26.19
CA ARG A 74 12.92 6.66 -27.04
C ARG A 74 12.82 6.29 -28.54
N ARG A 75 11.93 6.96 -29.26
CA ARG A 75 12.22 7.36 -30.64
C ARG A 75 11.80 8.80 -30.89
N GLN A 76 12.78 9.70 -30.82
CA GLN A 76 12.71 11.02 -31.46
C GLN A 76 12.59 10.84 -32.98
N ARG A 77 11.66 11.55 -33.61
CA ARG A 77 11.87 11.99 -35.00
C ARG A 77 11.37 13.42 -35.18
N ARG A 78 12.33 14.31 -35.41
CA ARG A 78 12.15 15.69 -35.87
C ARG A 78 11.43 15.73 -37.24
N ARG A 79 10.61 16.78 -37.40
CA ARG A 79 10.39 17.59 -38.63
C ARG A 79 9.62 16.96 -39.80
N ALA A 80 8.43 17.51 -40.09
CA ALA A 80 8.10 18.14 -41.38
C ALA A 80 6.64 18.66 -41.38
N THR A 81 6.48 19.96 -41.59
CA THR A 81 5.26 20.63 -42.07
C THR A 81 5.01 20.27 -43.54
N PRO A 82 3.74 20.25 -43.99
CA PRO A 82 3.41 20.64 -45.36
C PRO A 82 2.39 21.80 -45.44
N PRO A 83 2.34 22.52 -46.58
CA PRO A 83 1.66 23.80 -46.73
C PRO A 83 0.23 23.70 -47.31
N SER A 84 -0.42 24.85 -47.28
CA SER A 84 -1.76 25.23 -47.73
C SER A 84 -2.12 24.88 -49.19
N SER A 85 -3.41 24.64 -49.45
CA SER A 85 -4.08 25.11 -50.68
C SER A 85 -5.59 25.29 -50.47
N SER A 86 -6.14 26.21 -51.26
CA SER A 86 -7.38 26.97 -51.10
C SER A 86 -8.44 26.61 -52.15
N GLY A 87 -9.71 26.98 -51.89
CA GLY A 87 -10.76 27.18 -52.93
C GLY A 87 -11.96 26.22 -52.78
N THR A 88 -13.16 26.58 -52.28
CA THR A 88 -14.21 27.55 -52.72
C THR A 88 -15.34 26.90 -53.55
N THR A 89 -16.58 27.08 -53.05
CA THR A 89 -17.92 27.09 -53.68
C THR A 89 -18.65 25.80 -54.13
N GLY A 90 -19.95 25.73 -53.76
CA GLY A 90 -20.99 25.02 -54.53
C GLY A 90 -22.22 24.53 -53.72
N ARG A 91 -23.34 25.28 -53.76
CA ARG A 91 -24.67 24.95 -53.19
C ARG A 91 -25.40 23.87 -54.02
N THR A 92 -26.21 23.00 -53.40
CA THR A 92 -27.69 22.87 -53.54
C THR A 92 -28.26 21.61 -52.87
N SER A 93 -29.49 21.76 -52.37
CA SER A 93 -30.37 20.83 -51.63
C SER A 93 -31.01 19.71 -52.47
N SER A 94 -31.24 18.52 -51.88
CA SER A 94 -32.57 17.92 -51.61
C SER A 94 -32.52 16.41 -51.30
N SER A 95 -33.20 16.03 -50.22
CA SER A 95 -33.70 14.73 -49.71
C SER A 95 -33.42 13.41 -50.46
N ALA A 96 -32.94 12.39 -49.72
CA ALA A 96 -33.57 11.07 -49.55
C ALA A 96 -32.66 10.12 -48.72
N ASN A 97 -33.19 9.53 -47.64
CA ASN A 97 -32.70 8.30 -46.99
C ASN A 97 -33.30 7.07 -47.72
N PRO A 98 -32.88 5.78 -47.49
CA PRO A 98 -32.00 5.24 -46.45
C PRO A 98 -30.94 4.19 -46.91
N SER A 99 -30.11 3.75 -45.94
CA SER A 99 -29.36 2.48 -45.81
C SER A 99 -28.24 2.11 -46.80
N THR A 100 -26.99 1.96 -46.30
CA THR A 100 -26.22 0.69 -46.16
C THR A 100 -24.72 0.95 -45.84
N ASP A 101 -24.18 0.16 -44.90
CA ASP A 101 -22.84 -0.47 -44.85
C ASP A 101 -21.48 0.29 -44.95
N ILE A 102 -20.70 0.09 -43.87
CA ILE A 102 -19.30 -0.43 -43.78
C ILE A 102 -18.13 0.35 -44.44
N CYS A 103 -17.16 0.81 -43.62
CA CYS A 103 -15.72 0.44 -43.66
C CYS A 103 -14.96 1.08 -42.46
N SER A 104 -14.53 0.32 -41.45
CA SER A 104 -13.20 -0.32 -41.30
C SER A 104 -12.10 0.56 -40.69
N SER A 105 -11.71 0.25 -39.44
CA SER A 105 -10.30 0.11 -39.07
C SER A 105 -10.13 -1.09 -38.12
N SER A 106 -10.06 -2.27 -38.74
CA SER A 106 -9.60 -3.52 -38.15
C SER A 106 -8.12 -3.39 -37.79
N GLY A 107 -7.77 -3.40 -36.50
CA GLY A 107 -6.37 -3.28 -36.07
C GLY A 107 -6.09 -3.50 -34.58
N ASP A 108 -6.98 -3.12 -33.67
CA ASP A 108 -6.64 -3.11 -32.22
C ASP A 108 -7.19 -4.27 -31.38
N SER A 109 -8.08 -5.12 -31.91
CA SER A 109 -8.64 -6.23 -31.11
C SER A 109 -7.60 -7.25 -30.70
N ARG A 110 -6.57 -7.52 -31.52
CA ARG A 110 -5.52 -8.49 -31.15
C ARG A 110 -4.58 -8.00 -30.05
N ALA A 111 -4.40 -6.68 -29.90
CA ALA A 111 -3.56 -6.14 -28.84
C ALA A 111 -4.28 -6.16 -27.49
N GLN A 112 -5.60 -5.95 -27.48
CA GLN A 112 -6.42 -6.10 -26.26
C GLN A 112 -6.67 -7.58 -25.90
N ASP A 113 -6.85 -8.45 -26.89
CA ASP A 113 -6.99 -9.89 -26.67
C ASP A 113 -5.68 -10.53 -26.19
N ALA A 114 -4.51 -10.03 -26.64
CA ALA A 114 -3.23 -10.50 -26.16
C ALA A 114 -2.95 -10.09 -24.71
N ILE A 115 -3.40 -8.90 -24.26
CA ILE A 115 -3.27 -8.49 -22.85
C ILE A 115 -4.23 -9.29 -21.97
N ASN A 116 -5.44 -9.59 -22.45
CA ASN A 116 -6.37 -10.48 -21.74
C ASN A 116 -5.87 -11.93 -21.64
N HIS A 117 -5.03 -12.40 -22.57
CA HIS A 117 -4.51 -13.77 -22.55
C HIS A 117 -3.33 -14.01 -21.57
N PHE A 118 -2.70 -12.95 -21.04
CA PHE A 118 -1.63 -13.07 -20.03
C PHE A 118 -2.14 -13.07 -18.59
N PHE A 119 -3.41 -12.71 -18.37
CA PHE A 119 -4.07 -12.86 -17.08
C PHE A 119 -5.04 -14.03 -17.17
N GLN A 120 -4.50 -15.24 -16.97
CA GLN A 120 -5.32 -16.26 -16.33
C GLN A 120 -5.93 -15.63 -15.08
N PRO A 121 -7.21 -15.89 -14.73
CA PRO A 121 -7.78 -15.42 -13.47
C PRO A 121 -7.02 -16.14 -12.34
N VAL A 122 -5.89 -15.56 -11.94
CA VAL A 122 -5.21 -15.92 -10.72
C VAL A 122 -6.21 -15.52 -9.65
N ASN A 123 -6.82 -16.52 -9.00
CA ASN A 123 -7.51 -16.28 -7.74
C ASN A 123 -6.47 -15.67 -6.81
N LEU A 124 -6.47 -14.35 -6.69
CA LEU A 124 -5.57 -13.63 -5.80
C LEU A 124 -5.93 -14.06 -4.38
N THR A 125 -4.92 -14.35 -3.57
CA THR A 125 -5.15 -14.59 -2.14
C THR A 125 -5.67 -13.32 -1.49
N LEU A 126 -6.38 -13.42 -0.36
CA LEU A 126 -6.87 -12.24 0.39
C LEU A 126 -5.73 -11.25 0.67
N GLU A 127 -4.55 -11.75 1.05
CA GLU A 127 -3.32 -10.96 1.21
C GLU A 127 -2.99 -10.13 -0.04
N GLN A 128 -2.99 -10.77 -1.22
CA GLN A 128 -2.68 -10.10 -2.48
C GLN A 128 -3.77 -9.07 -2.85
N ILE A 129 -5.04 -9.38 -2.59
CA ILE A 129 -6.15 -8.46 -2.83
C ILE A 129 -6.04 -7.24 -1.92
N VAL A 130 -5.81 -7.44 -0.62
CA VAL A 130 -5.66 -6.36 0.36
C VAL A 130 -4.48 -5.47 0.00
N ARG A 131 -3.31 -6.06 -0.28
CA ARG A 131 -2.11 -5.32 -0.68
C ARG A 131 -2.34 -4.51 -1.95
N HIS A 132 -3.01 -5.10 -2.95
CA HIS A 132 -3.30 -4.44 -4.21
C HIS A 132 -4.30 -3.29 -4.04
N LYS A 133 -5.44 -3.54 -3.36
CA LYS A 133 -6.50 -2.55 -3.18
C LYS A 133 -6.08 -1.38 -2.31
N LEU A 134 -5.31 -1.61 -1.26
CA LEU A 134 -4.84 -0.54 -0.38
C LEU A 134 -3.74 0.32 -1.00
N ASN A 135 -3.15 -0.09 -2.13
CA ASN A 135 -2.22 0.69 -2.94
C ASN A 135 -1.10 1.35 -2.10
N GLU A 136 -0.37 0.54 -1.33
CA GLU A 136 0.71 0.97 -0.43
C GLU A 136 0.25 1.89 0.73
N GLY A 137 -1.05 1.94 1.03
CA GLY A 137 -1.58 2.63 2.20
C GLY A 137 -0.92 2.12 3.48
N ARG A 138 -0.34 3.03 4.27
CA ARG A 138 0.41 2.71 5.49
C ARG A 138 -0.46 2.82 6.73
N LYS A 139 -1.50 3.67 6.70
CA LYS A 139 -2.40 3.89 7.83
C LYS A 139 -3.85 3.84 7.40
N VAL A 140 -4.66 3.09 8.14
CA VAL A 140 -6.09 2.90 7.91
C VAL A 140 -6.84 3.32 9.16
N THR A 141 -7.90 4.09 8.98
CA THR A 141 -8.90 4.34 10.03
C THR A 141 -10.21 3.67 9.62
N CYS A 142 -10.89 3.05 10.58
CA CYS A 142 -12.11 2.29 10.32
C CYS A 142 -13.14 2.55 11.42
N ARG A 143 -14.36 2.94 11.02
CA ARG A 143 -15.50 2.98 11.91
C ARG A 143 -15.88 1.58 12.39
N LEU A 144 -16.41 1.46 13.61
CA LEU A 144 -16.90 0.18 14.13
C LEU A 144 -18.34 -0.13 13.70
N LEU A 145 -19.29 0.75 13.99
CA LEU A 145 -20.72 0.57 13.71
C LEU A 145 -21.01 0.42 12.21
N GLY A 146 -21.75 -0.63 11.87
CA GLY A 146 -22.13 -1.00 10.51
C GLY A 146 -20.99 -1.53 9.64
N VAL A 147 -19.76 -1.56 10.15
CA VAL A 147 -18.59 -2.07 9.42
C VAL A 147 -18.05 -3.32 10.11
N VAL A 148 -17.53 -3.18 11.33
CA VAL A 148 -16.98 -4.27 12.15
C VAL A 148 -18.04 -4.84 13.09
N LEU A 149 -18.92 -3.98 13.61
CA LEU A 149 -20.03 -4.35 14.47
C LEU A 149 -21.31 -4.53 13.64
N GLU A 150 -22.21 -5.39 14.11
CA GLU A 150 -23.55 -5.53 13.52
C GLU A 150 -24.42 -4.31 13.80
N GLU A 151 -24.22 -3.69 14.96
CA GLU A 151 -24.95 -2.50 15.40
C GLU A 151 -24.68 -1.32 14.46
N THR A 152 -25.69 -0.47 14.27
CA THR A 152 -25.61 0.69 13.34
C THR A 152 -25.74 2.04 14.02
N THR A 153 -26.20 2.06 15.26
CA THR A 153 -26.40 3.26 16.07
C THR A 153 -25.64 3.16 17.40
N PRO A 154 -25.19 4.30 17.97
CA PRO A 154 -24.47 4.28 19.24
C PRO A 154 -25.35 3.93 20.44
N GLU A 155 -26.67 4.09 20.34
CA GLU A 155 -27.63 3.69 21.35
C GLU A 155 -27.66 2.15 21.52
N GLU A 156 -27.54 1.39 20.43
CA GLU A 156 -27.50 -0.09 20.47
C GLU A 156 -26.32 -0.63 21.30
N LEU A 157 -25.19 0.11 21.35
CA LEU A 157 -24.00 -0.26 22.13
C LEU A 157 -24.24 -0.26 23.64
N GLN A 158 -25.31 0.38 24.11
CA GLN A 158 -25.71 0.36 25.52
C GLN A 158 -26.31 -0.99 25.92
N GLU A 159 -26.90 -1.72 24.97
CA GLU A 159 -27.59 -2.98 25.21
C GLU A 159 -26.71 -4.19 24.91
N LYS A 160 -26.03 -4.19 23.75
CA LYS A 160 -25.20 -5.31 23.30
C LYS A 160 -24.16 -4.83 22.28
N VAL A 161 -23.13 -5.65 22.10
CA VAL A 161 -22.13 -5.45 21.05
C VAL A 161 -21.85 -6.76 20.36
N THR A 162 -22.01 -6.80 19.05
CA THR A 162 -21.87 -8.02 18.25
C THR A 162 -20.84 -7.79 17.14
N VAL A 163 -19.71 -8.49 17.20
CA VAL A 163 -18.67 -8.41 16.16
C VAL A 163 -19.04 -9.28 14.98
N ARG A 164 -18.94 -8.75 13.77
CA ARG A 164 -19.15 -9.48 12.52
C ARG A 164 -17.98 -10.41 12.24
N SER A 165 -18.20 -11.72 12.41
CA SER A 165 -17.17 -12.74 12.18
C SER A 165 -16.58 -12.71 10.76
N SER A 166 -17.38 -12.36 9.74
CA SER A 166 -16.96 -12.27 8.33
C SER A 166 -15.88 -11.21 8.09
N VAL A 167 -15.79 -10.19 8.94
CA VAL A 167 -14.81 -9.10 8.82
C VAL A 167 -13.44 -9.48 9.35
N LEU A 168 -13.37 -10.46 10.27
CA LEU A 168 -12.16 -10.73 11.04
C LEU A 168 -10.97 -11.04 10.13
N GLU A 169 -11.12 -11.96 9.17
CA GLU A 169 -10.01 -12.35 8.28
C GLU A 169 -9.47 -11.14 7.51
N VAL A 170 -10.35 -10.28 7.01
CA VAL A 170 -9.99 -9.09 6.26
C VAL A 170 -9.29 -8.07 7.16
N LEU A 171 -9.83 -7.81 8.34
CA LEU A 171 -9.25 -6.85 9.28
C LEU A 171 -7.84 -7.28 9.73
N HIS A 172 -7.67 -8.57 10.02
CA HIS A 172 -6.36 -9.15 10.35
C HIS A 172 -5.37 -9.03 9.18
N GLU A 173 -5.83 -9.24 7.94
CA GLU A 173 -4.97 -9.11 6.76
C GLU A 173 -4.55 -7.66 6.52
N ILE A 174 -5.47 -6.69 6.67
CA ILE A 174 -5.14 -5.25 6.59
C ILE A 174 -4.08 -4.89 7.64
N ALA A 175 -4.23 -5.38 8.87
CA ALA A 175 -3.32 -5.08 9.98
C ALA A 175 -1.90 -5.64 9.81
N LYS A 176 -1.66 -6.55 8.86
CA LYS A 176 -0.29 -6.99 8.51
C LYS A 176 0.50 -5.94 7.74
N PHE A 177 -0.18 -5.05 7.03
CA PHE A 177 0.45 -4.08 6.12
C PHE A 177 0.24 -2.64 6.56
N CYS A 178 -0.82 -2.39 7.31
CA CYS A 178 -1.23 -1.06 7.70
C CYS A 178 -1.25 -0.90 9.22
N ASP A 179 -0.92 0.31 9.66
CA ASP A 179 -1.26 0.79 10.98
C ASP A 179 -2.77 1.08 11.05
N VAL A 180 -3.52 0.25 11.76
CA VAL A 180 -4.99 0.31 11.81
C VAL A 180 -5.48 0.94 13.10
N TYR A 181 -6.36 1.92 12.96
CA TYR A 181 -7.10 2.55 14.06
C TYR A 181 -8.59 2.27 13.90
N LEU A 182 -9.19 1.67 14.93
CA LEU A 182 -10.65 1.53 15.00
C LEU A 182 -11.22 2.71 15.76
N MET A 183 -12.39 3.20 15.38
CA MET A 183 -12.97 4.35 16.04
C MET A 183 -14.49 4.30 16.07
N GLU A 184 -15.08 4.84 17.14
CA GLU A 184 -16.52 4.92 17.25
C GLU A 184 -16.99 6.11 18.08
N ARG A 185 -18.23 6.55 17.80
CA ARG A 185 -18.96 7.44 18.68
C ARG A 185 -19.64 6.62 19.77
N ILE A 186 -19.40 6.95 21.04
CA ILE A 186 -20.07 6.32 22.19
C ILE A 186 -20.84 7.36 23.00
N LEU A 187 -21.87 6.90 23.72
CA LEU A 187 -22.69 7.75 24.59
C LEU A 187 -22.16 7.77 26.04
N ASP A 188 -21.44 6.74 26.45
CA ASP A 188 -20.90 6.53 27.79
C ASP A 188 -19.71 5.58 27.76
N ASP A 189 -18.86 5.67 28.80
CA ASP A 189 -17.63 4.87 28.92
C ASP A 189 -17.93 3.36 29.07
N GLU A 190 -19.07 3.00 29.65
CA GLU A 190 -19.49 1.59 29.81
C GLU A 190 -19.67 0.91 28.45
N SER A 191 -20.26 1.63 27.49
CA SER A 191 -20.38 1.20 26.10
C SER A 191 -19.02 1.04 25.42
N GLY A 192 -18.05 1.91 25.72
CA GLY A 192 -16.67 1.76 25.27
C GLY A 192 -16.03 0.46 25.79
N GLU A 193 -16.18 0.16 27.08
CA GLU A 193 -15.65 -1.08 27.68
C GLU A 193 -16.34 -2.35 27.14
N ARG A 194 -17.65 -2.30 26.87
CA ARG A 194 -18.36 -3.41 26.19
C ARG A 194 -17.80 -3.65 24.80
N VAL A 195 -17.57 -2.59 24.02
CA VAL A 195 -16.97 -2.69 22.69
C VAL A 195 -15.58 -3.31 22.76
N LEU A 196 -14.72 -2.84 23.67
CA LEU A 196 -13.37 -3.38 23.83
C LEU A 196 -13.38 -4.87 24.22
N SER A 197 -14.30 -5.26 25.11
CA SER A 197 -14.48 -6.64 25.55
C SER A 197 -14.93 -7.54 24.38
N ALA A 198 -15.96 -7.12 23.63
CA ALA A 198 -16.46 -7.86 22.48
C ALA A 198 -15.40 -8.03 21.37
N LEU A 199 -14.61 -6.99 21.08
CA LEU A 199 -13.50 -7.08 20.12
C LEU A 199 -12.43 -8.08 20.60
N SER A 200 -12.11 -8.07 21.90
CA SER A 200 -11.15 -9.00 22.50
C SER A 200 -11.64 -10.45 22.42
N GLU A 201 -12.90 -10.69 22.78
CA GLU A 201 -13.53 -12.02 22.75
C GLU A 201 -13.65 -12.56 21.32
N ALA A 202 -13.93 -11.70 20.34
CA ALA A 202 -13.94 -12.04 18.92
C ALA A 202 -12.53 -12.28 18.33
N GLY A 203 -11.47 -12.07 19.11
CA GLY A 203 -10.09 -12.34 18.70
C GLY A 203 -9.46 -11.27 17.82
N VAL A 204 -10.03 -10.07 17.74
CA VAL A 204 -9.56 -8.95 16.90
C VAL A 204 -8.10 -8.56 17.18
N PHE A 205 -7.64 -8.74 18.43
CA PHE A 205 -6.28 -8.37 18.86
C PHE A 205 -5.28 -9.54 18.86
N THR A 206 -5.65 -10.72 18.36
CA THR A 206 -4.82 -11.94 18.49
C THR A 206 -3.63 -12.01 17.55
N SER A 207 -3.69 -11.33 16.40
CA SER A 207 -2.63 -11.36 15.37
C SER A 207 -1.42 -10.48 15.65
N GLY A 208 -1.48 -9.61 16.68
CA GLY A 208 -0.44 -8.64 17.00
C GLY A 208 -0.36 -7.41 16.07
N GLY A 209 -1.05 -7.40 14.92
CA GLY A 209 -1.09 -6.25 14.00
C GLY A 209 -2.04 -5.13 14.45
N LEU A 210 -3.06 -5.47 15.25
CA LEU A 210 -4.06 -4.54 15.75
C LEU A 210 -4.03 -4.54 17.29
N MET A 211 -3.96 -3.35 17.89
CA MET A 211 -3.76 -3.16 19.33
C MET A 211 -4.99 -2.52 19.97
N LYS A 212 -5.30 -2.91 21.21
CA LYS A 212 -6.45 -2.37 21.98
C LYS A 212 -6.35 -0.85 22.14
N GLU A 213 -5.14 -0.32 22.29
CA GLU A 213 -4.82 1.11 22.45
C GLU A 213 -5.09 1.93 21.19
N LYS A 214 -5.34 1.28 20.04
CA LYS A 214 -5.68 1.93 18.78
C LYS A 214 -7.18 1.90 18.49
N VAL A 215 -7.99 1.55 19.49
CA VAL A 215 -9.44 1.74 19.47
C VAL A 215 -9.76 3.09 20.13
N LEU A 216 -10.28 4.03 19.35
CA LEU A 216 -10.50 5.42 19.77
C LEU A 216 -11.98 5.72 19.91
N PHE A 217 -12.37 6.32 21.03
CA PHE A 217 -13.76 6.70 21.30
C PHE A 217 -13.94 8.22 21.34
N CYS A 218 -15.08 8.68 20.86
CA CYS A 218 -15.47 10.10 20.91
C CYS A 218 -16.97 10.25 21.21
N GLY A 219 -17.39 11.40 21.74
CA GLY A 219 -18.82 11.64 22.02
C GLY A 219 -19.63 12.19 20.83
N THR A 220 -18.96 12.62 19.76
CA THR A 220 -19.61 13.32 18.63
C THR A 220 -19.00 12.92 17.29
N GLU A 221 -19.78 13.04 16.21
CA GLU A 221 -19.29 12.82 14.84
C GLU A 221 -18.14 13.76 14.46
N ASN A 222 -18.19 15.01 14.92
CA ASN A 222 -17.09 15.96 14.76
C ASN A 222 -15.81 15.51 15.46
N GLY A 223 -15.93 14.80 16.59
CA GLY A 223 -14.82 14.15 17.27
C GLY A 223 -14.16 13.09 16.39
N ARG A 224 -14.96 12.23 15.73
CA ARG A 224 -14.45 11.23 14.78
C ARG A 224 -13.73 11.88 13.61
N ILE A 225 -14.33 12.89 12.98
CA ILE A 225 -13.68 13.68 11.91
C ILE A 225 -12.34 14.25 12.40
N SER A 226 -12.30 14.77 13.63
CA SER A 226 -11.08 15.35 14.21
C SER A 226 -9.99 14.30 14.41
N PHE A 227 -10.32 13.09 14.87
CA PHE A 227 -9.36 11.98 14.94
C PHE A 227 -8.81 11.62 13.57
N VAL A 228 -9.69 11.42 12.57
CA VAL A 228 -9.27 11.04 11.22
C VAL A 228 -8.34 12.09 10.63
N ARG A 229 -8.66 13.38 10.78
CA ARG A 229 -7.81 14.47 10.27
C ARG A 229 -6.45 14.57 10.97
N GLN A 230 -6.37 14.27 12.26
CA GLN A 230 -5.11 14.30 13.01
C GLN A 230 -4.24 13.07 12.74
N LEU A 231 -4.88 11.92 12.53
CA LEU A 231 -4.18 10.69 12.20
C LEU A 231 -3.63 10.72 10.77
N GLU A 232 -4.22 11.51 9.87
CA GLU A 232 -3.83 11.60 8.46
C GLU A 232 -3.65 10.21 7.81
N PRO A 233 -4.69 9.36 7.82
CA PRO A 233 -4.58 8.03 7.23
C PRO A 233 -4.55 8.10 5.70
N ASP A 234 -3.97 7.08 5.07
CA ASP A 234 -4.07 6.90 3.63
C ASP A 234 -5.49 6.43 3.24
N TRP A 235 -6.14 5.66 4.11
CA TRP A 235 -7.49 5.14 3.94
C TRP A 235 -8.40 5.44 5.13
N HIS A 236 -9.63 5.86 4.84
CA HIS A 236 -10.71 5.94 5.82
C HIS A 236 -11.91 5.08 5.39
N ILE A 237 -12.41 4.26 6.31
CA ILE A 237 -13.55 3.38 6.09
C ILE A 237 -14.67 3.81 7.05
N ASP A 238 -15.83 4.20 6.53
CA ASP A 238 -16.97 4.64 7.34
C ASP A 238 -18.29 4.26 6.65
N SER A 239 -19.36 4.11 7.43
CA SER A 239 -20.73 3.87 6.97
C SER A 239 -21.55 5.16 6.87
N ASN A 240 -21.13 6.25 7.50
CA ASN A 240 -21.78 7.56 7.47
C ASN A 240 -21.33 8.37 6.23
N SER A 241 -22.25 8.58 5.29
CA SER A 241 -21.99 9.31 4.05
C SER A 241 -21.62 10.78 4.26
N GLU A 242 -22.11 11.42 5.33
CA GLU A 242 -21.83 12.81 5.63
C GLU A 242 -20.37 12.99 6.09
N ILE A 243 -19.83 12.04 6.85
CA ILE A 243 -18.42 12.02 7.25
C ILE A 243 -17.51 11.80 6.04
N ILE A 244 -17.83 10.81 5.19
CA ILE A 244 -17.11 10.55 3.94
C ILE A 244 -17.06 11.82 3.09
N GLN A 245 -18.20 12.48 2.85
CA GLN A 245 -18.23 13.72 2.06
C GLN A 245 -17.39 14.86 2.67
N GLN A 246 -17.35 14.97 4.00
CA GLN A 246 -16.55 15.99 4.67
C GLN A 246 -15.05 15.69 4.64
N LEU A 247 -14.67 14.41 4.67
CA LEU A 247 -13.28 13.95 4.71
C LEU A 247 -12.65 13.75 3.33
N ALA A 248 -13.45 13.60 2.27
CA ALA A 248 -12.99 13.35 0.90
C ALA A 248 -11.91 14.31 0.36
N ARG A 249 -11.84 15.55 0.87
CA ARG A 249 -10.79 16.51 0.46
C ARG A 249 -9.46 16.35 1.22
N PHE A 250 -9.47 15.61 2.32
CA PHE A 250 -8.34 15.46 3.23
C PHE A 250 -7.69 14.07 3.14
N ILE A 251 -8.48 13.05 2.77
CA ILE A 251 -8.05 11.65 2.78
C ILE A 251 -7.81 11.15 1.36
N LYS A 252 -6.70 10.43 1.16
CA LYS A 252 -6.27 9.96 -0.16
C LYS A 252 -7.27 8.98 -0.77
N TYR A 253 -7.79 8.06 0.03
CA TYR A 253 -8.81 7.09 -0.37
C TYR A 253 -9.83 6.87 0.73
N GLU A 254 -11.10 6.71 0.36
CA GLU A 254 -12.18 6.43 1.30
C GLU A 254 -13.00 5.24 0.82
N LEU A 255 -13.49 4.44 1.75
CA LEU A 255 -14.42 3.36 1.47
C LEU A 255 -15.71 3.62 2.26
N HIS A 256 -16.77 3.94 1.52
CA HIS A 256 -18.11 4.07 2.07
C HIS A 256 -18.79 2.69 2.10
N ILE A 257 -19.14 2.22 3.30
CA ILE A 257 -19.90 0.99 3.49
C ILE A 257 -21.39 1.34 3.57
N SER A 258 -22.15 0.93 2.56
CA SER A 258 -23.58 1.24 2.47
C SER A 258 -24.35 0.10 1.78
N PRO A 259 -25.52 -0.29 2.29
CA PRO A 259 -26.38 -1.27 1.61
C PRO A 259 -26.90 -0.74 0.27
N GLU A 260 -27.03 0.59 0.14
CA GLU A 260 -27.51 1.25 -1.06
C GLU A 260 -26.34 1.75 -1.91
N ARG A 261 -26.40 1.52 -3.24
CA ARG A 261 -25.45 2.09 -4.20
C ARG A 261 -25.71 3.58 -4.35
N VAL A 262 -24.75 4.40 -3.93
CA VAL A 262 -24.79 5.85 -4.10
C VAL A 262 -24.30 6.22 -5.50
N GLU A 263 -25.09 6.98 -6.25
CA GLU A 263 -24.86 7.22 -7.70
C GLU A 263 -23.70 8.18 -8.01
N ARG A 264 -23.29 9.07 -7.10
CA ARG A 264 -22.14 9.97 -7.30
C ARG A 264 -21.38 10.22 -6.01
N MET A 265 -20.15 9.75 -5.95
CA MET A 265 -19.18 10.12 -4.91
C MET A 265 -17.93 10.75 -5.55
N ALA A 266 -17.08 11.37 -4.72
CA ALA A 266 -15.81 11.90 -5.20
C ALA A 266 -14.92 10.76 -5.75
N THR A 267 -13.97 11.08 -6.63
CA THR A 267 -13.17 10.07 -7.35
C THR A 267 -12.27 9.22 -6.46
N ASN A 268 -12.01 9.68 -5.23
CA ASN A 268 -11.25 8.97 -4.21
C ASN A 268 -12.13 8.15 -3.25
N VAL A 269 -13.45 8.15 -3.45
CA VAL A 269 -14.40 7.42 -2.61
C VAL A 269 -14.88 6.18 -3.36
N TYR A 270 -14.59 5.03 -2.77
CA TYR A 270 -15.09 3.74 -3.20
C TYR A 270 -16.34 3.38 -2.39
N SER A 271 -17.21 2.54 -2.96
CA SER A 271 -18.40 2.07 -2.28
C SER A 271 -18.46 0.55 -2.28
N SER A 272 -18.97 -0.01 -1.19
CA SER A 272 -19.26 -1.44 -1.07
C SER A 272 -20.38 -1.66 -0.06
N THR A 273 -21.06 -2.81 -0.15
CA THR A 273 -22.08 -3.22 0.81
C THR A 273 -21.48 -3.70 2.13
N SER A 274 -20.24 -4.17 2.10
CA SER A 274 -19.50 -4.61 3.29
C SER A 274 -17.99 -4.61 3.03
N LEU A 275 -17.21 -4.69 4.10
CA LEU A 275 -15.76 -4.70 4.03
C LEU A 275 -15.27 -5.99 3.36
N GLU A 276 -15.83 -7.12 3.76
CA GLU A 276 -15.56 -8.43 3.18
C GLU A 276 -15.93 -8.49 1.69
N ASN A 277 -17.03 -7.86 1.26
CA ASN A 277 -17.37 -7.79 -0.16
C ASN A 277 -16.36 -6.94 -0.95
N PHE A 278 -15.86 -5.85 -0.35
CA PHE A 278 -14.84 -5.04 -1.01
C PHE A 278 -13.53 -5.81 -1.22
N PHE A 279 -13.15 -6.70 -0.29
CA PHE A 279 -11.92 -7.49 -0.36
C PHE A 279 -12.11 -8.95 -0.83
N GLY A 280 -13.34 -9.38 -1.11
CA GLY A 280 -13.71 -10.78 -1.42
C GLY A 280 -13.37 -11.26 -2.84
N GLY A 281 -12.74 -10.42 -3.66
CA GLY A 281 -12.32 -10.76 -5.02
C GLY A 281 -13.20 -10.09 -6.09
N LEU A 282 -12.52 -9.53 -7.10
CA LEU A 282 -13.00 -8.95 -8.36
C LEU A 282 -14.53 -8.92 -8.59
N ASP A 283 -15.20 -7.91 -8.06
CA ASP A 283 -16.36 -7.32 -8.72
C ASP A 283 -16.55 -5.86 -8.31
N GLN A 284 -16.19 -4.96 -9.24
CA GLN A 284 -16.92 -3.76 -9.62
C GLN A 284 -16.05 -2.90 -10.55
N ARG A 285 -16.09 -3.25 -11.85
CA ARG A 285 -15.99 -2.28 -12.94
C ARG A 285 -17.39 -1.74 -13.25
#